data_AF-A0ABD7TNV0-F1
#
_entry.id   AF-A0ABD7TNV0-F1
#
_cell.length_a   1.000
_cell.length_b   1.000
_cell.length_c   1.000
_cell.angle_alpha   90.00
_cell.angle_beta   90.00
_cell.angle_gamma   90.00
#
_symmetry.space_group_name_H-M   'P 1'
#
loop_
_entity.id
_entity.type
_entity.pdbx_description
1 polymer ?
#
loop_
_entity_poly.entity_id
_entity_poly.type
_entity_poly.pdbx_seq_one_letter_code
_entity_poly.pdbx_strand_id
1 'polypeptide(L)'
;MYEFNALREVDPTHKCRALLKLSRGLFRLAQLEAIALERTRLHPHIDPAEIRLAYRVGLAQRLELPRQPQGMIYEHLSGVKTTDLDVAYQKILELEQTPAFCEQLTARPYWKEYLQEKYPDDFATRQHIRQDKASALEDQYPGFSPEYFQEIGVLDKANEAEQQALVNELSAREIAALGS
;
A
#
# COMPACT_ATOMS: atom_id res chain seq x y z
N MET A 1 -6.20 -11.42 8.06
CA MET A 1 -5.40 -10.70 9.08
C MET A 1 -4.31 -11.59 9.72
N TYR A 2 -4.11 -12.86 9.32
CA TYR A 2 -3.23 -13.80 10.03
C TYR A 2 -1.75 -13.83 9.58
N GLU A 3 -1.37 -13.23 8.46
CA GLU A 3 0.03 -13.29 7.96
C GLU A 3 1.00 -12.34 8.69
N PHE A 4 0.51 -11.32 9.39
CA PHE A 4 1.36 -10.28 10.00
C PHE A 4 1.98 -10.66 11.35
N ASN A 5 1.32 -11.51 12.14
CA ASN A 5 1.79 -11.89 13.48
C ASN A 5 3.02 -12.80 13.48
N ALA A 6 3.37 -13.42 12.34
CA ALA A 6 4.51 -14.33 12.23
C ALA A 6 5.87 -13.61 12.10
N LEU A 7 5.88 -12.28 11.94
CA LEU A 7 7.11 -11.50 11.68
C LEU A 7 7.61 -10.72 12.90
N ARG A 8 7.07 -10.96 14.10
CA ARG A 8 7.47 -10.25 15.33
C ARG A 8 8.87 -10.59 15.85
N GLU A 9 9.43 -11.74 15.46
CA GLU A 9 10.77 -12.21 15.92
C GLU A 9 11.82 -12.24 14.80
N VAL A 10 11.53 -11.59 13.67
CA VAL A 10 12.38 -11.65 12.47
C VAL A 10 13.25 -10.39 12.39
N ASP A 11 14.53 -10.56 12.06
CA ASP A 11 15.46 -9.47 11.77
C ASP A 11 14.81 -8.38 10.89
N PRO A 12 14.97 -7.07 11.19
CA PRO A 12 14.28 -5.99 10.49
C PRO A 12 14.47 -6.00 8.97
N THR A 13 15.62 -6.45 8.47
CA THR A 13 15.89 -6.54 7.03
C THR A 13 15.09 -7.68 6.37
N HIS A 14 15.01 -8.84 7.04
CA HIS A 14 14.18 -9.95 6.58
C HIS A 14 12.69 -9.61 6.65
N LYS A 15 12.26 -8.90 7.69
CA LYS A 15 10.91 -8.37 7.84
C LYS A 15 10.55 -7.40 6.72
N CYS A 16 11.43 -6.45 6.40
CA CYS A 16 11.26 -5.52 5.28
C CYS A 16 10.98 -6.24 3.96
N ARG A 17 11.87 -7.18 3.61
CA ARG A 17 11.81 -7.92 2.35
C ARG A 17 10.52 -8.72 2.25
N ALA A 18 10.12 -9.39 3.34
CA ALA A 18 8.88 -10.15 3.39
C ALA A 18 7.64 -9.26 3.21
N LEU A 19 7.60 -8.12 3.92
CA LEU A 19 6.51 -7.15 3.82
C LEU A 19 6.42 -6.57 2.41
N LEU A 20 7.52 -6.12 1.82
CA LEU A 20 7.50 -5.56 0.46
C LEU A 20 7.12 -6.60 -0.60
N LYS A 21 7.58 -7.86 -0.47
CA LYS A 21 7.14 -8.94 -1.36
C LYS A 21 5.63 -9.13 -1.28
N LEU A 22 5.07 -9.21 -0.07
CA LEU A 22 3.63 -9.32 0.13
C LEU A 22 2.89 -8.09 -0.42
N SER A 23 3.36 -6.88 -0.12
CA SER A 23 2.74 -5.64 -0.58
C SER A 23 2.72 -5.53 -2.10
N ARG A 24 3.81 -5.91 -2.79
CA ARG A 24 3.85 -6.00 -4.27
C ARG A 24 2.84 -6.98 -4.81
N GLY A 25 2.78 -8.19 -4.25
CA GLY A 25 1.77 -9.20 -4.63
C GLY A 25 0.34 -8.70 -4.45
N LEU A 26 0.05 -8.01 -3.34
CA LEU A 26 -1.27 -7.41 -3.08
C LEU A 26 -1.58 -6.22 -4.01
N PHE A 27 -0.58 -5.40 -4.34
CA PHE A 27 -0.71 -4.33 -5.33
C PHE A 27 -1.07 -4.89 -6.70
N ARG A 28 -0.29 -5.85 -7.20
CA ARG A 28 -0.53 -6.51 -8.49
C ARG A 28 -1.90 -7.15 -8.55
N LEU A 29 -2.33 -7.82 -7.47
CA LEU A 29 -3.66 -8.40 -7.38
C LEU A 29 -4.77 -7.34 -7.47
N ALA A 30 -4.63 -6.20 -6.78
CA ALA A 30 -5.60 -5.12 -6.84
C ALA A 30 -5.71 -4.51 -8.25
N GLN A 31 -4.56 -4.29 -8.92
CA GLN A 31 -4.55 -3.80 -10.30
C GLN A 31 -5.16 -4.81 -11.28
N LEU A 32 -4.90 -6.10 -11.08
CA LEU A 32 -5.48 -7.16 -11.89
C LEU A 32 -7.02 -7.23 -11.73
N GLU A 33 -7.53 -7.09 -10.51
CA GLU A 33 -8.96 -7.05 -10.23
C GLU A 33 -9.64 -5.83 -10.89
N ALA A 34 -8.95 -4.68 -10.95
CA ALA A 34 -9.44 -3.50 -11.67
C ALA A 34 -9.52 -3.74 -13.19
N ILE A 35 -8.50 -4.38 -13.78
CA ILE A 35 -8.50 -4.75 -15.20
C ILE A 35 -9.61 -5.76 -15.51
N ALA A 36 -9.79 -6.77 -14.66
CA ALA A 36 -10.85 -7.76 -14.82
C ALA A 36 -12.24 -7.10 -14.74
N LEU A 37 -12.45 -6.16 -13.81
CA LEU A 37 -13.69 -5.39 -13.69
C LEU A 37 -13.98 -4.54 -14.93
N GLU A 38 -12.96 -3.88 -15.49
CA GLU A 38 -13.08 -3.13 -16.74
C GLU A 38 -13.50 -4.06 -17.88
N ARG A 39 -12.88 -5.23 -18.02
CA ARG A 39 -13.25 -6.22 -19.04
C ARG A 39 -14.69 -6.72 -18.85
N THR A 40 -15.11 -7.00 -17.62
CA THR A 40 -16.51 -7.39 -17.34
C THR A 40 -17.50 -6.35 -17.86
N ARG A 41 -17.21 -5.05 -17.68
CA ARG A 41 -18.09 -3.98 -18.19
C ARG A 41 -18.16 -3.96 -19.71
N LEU A 42 -17.08 -4.31 -20.40
CA LEU A 42 -17.03 -4.42 -21.86
C LEU A 42 -17.70 -5.70 -22.39
N HIS A 43 -17.83 -6.73 -21.55
CA HIS A 43 -18.37 -8.05 -21.91
C HIS A 43 -19.51 -8.48 -20.97
N PRO A 44 -20.65 -7.78 -20.93
CA PRO A 44 -21.73 -8.03 -19.98
C PRO A 44 -22.45 -9.38 -20.15
N HIS A 45 -22.18 -10.09 -21.26
CA HIS A 45 -22.74 -11.41 -21.56
C HIS A 45 -21.89 -12.57 -21.00
N ILE A 46 -20.67 -12.31 -20.54
CA ILE A 46 -19.80 -13.30 -19.90
C ILE A 46 -19.92 -13.12 -18.39
N ASP A 47 -19.94 -14.24 -17.66
CA ASP A 47 -19.97 -14.21 -16.18
C ASP A 47 -18.74 -13.42 -15.64
N PRO A 48 -18.97 -12.36 -14.84
CA PRO A 48 -17.90 -11.63 -14.16
C PRO A 48 -16.93 -12.52 -13.39
N ALA A 49 -17.42 -13.60 -12.78
CA ALA A 49 -16.60 -14.54 -12.01
C ALA A 49 -15.61 -15.30 -12.91
N GLU A 50 -16.03 -15.72 -14.10
CA GLU A 50 -15.19 -16.43 -15.06
C GLU A 50 -14.07 -15.51 -15.60
N ILE A 51 -14.39 -14.24 -15.91
CA ILE A 51 -13.38 -13.26 -16.33
C ILE A 51 -12.33 -13.03 -15.23
N ARG A 52 -12.79 -12.78 -14.00
CA ARG A 52 -11.89 -12.55 -12.85
C ARG A 52 -11.02 -13.77 -12.57
N LEU A 53 -11.60 -14.97 -12.63
CA LEU A 53 -10.87 -16.20 -12.39
C LEU A 53 -9.82 -16.46 -13.46
N ALA A 54 -10.13 -16.25 -14.74
CA ALA A 54 -9.19 -16.43 -15.84
C ALA A 54 -7.96 -15.52 -15.70
N TYR A 55 -8.15 -14.24 -15.38
CA TYR A 55 -7.03 -13.33 -15.11
C TYR A 55 -6.19 -13.79 -13.91
N ARG A 56 -6.85 -14.15 -12.79
CA ARG A 56 -6.17 -14.52 -11.55
C ARG A 56 -5.37 -15.82 -11.70
N VAL A 57 -5.94 -16.83 -12.35
CA VAL A 57 -5.24 -18.10 -12.63
C VAL A 57 -4.13 -17.87 -13.64
N GLY A 58 -4.42 -17.21 -14.77
CA GLY A 58 -3.46 -17.01 -15.86
C GLY A 58 -2.24 -16.15 -15.50
N LEU A 59 -2.38 -15.26 -14.51
CA LEU A 59 -1.29 -14.38 -14.07
C LEU A 59 -0.77 -14.67 -12.64
N ALA A 60 -1.32 -15.66 -11.94
CA ALA A 60 -0.92 -15.98 -10.56
C ALA A 60 0.59 -16.13 -10.39
N GLN A 61 1.20 -17.01 -11.20
CA GLN A 61 2.63 -17.30 -11.10
C GLN A 61 3.48 -16.13 -11.61
N ARG A 62 3.12 -15.56 -12.77
CA ARG A 62 3.89 -14.49 -13.42
C ARG A 62 3.95 -13.21 -12.58
N LEU A 63 2.88 -12.89 -11.85
CA LEU A 63 2.81 -11.71 -10.98
C LEU A 63 3.11 -12.02 -9.51
N GLU A 64 3.43 -13.27 -9.16
CA GLU A 64 3.60 -13.73 -7.78
C GLU A 64 2.41 -13.36 -6.87
N LEU A 65 1.19 -13.56 -7.38
CA LEU A 65 -0.02 -13.16 -6.67
C LEU A 65 -0.23 -14.04 -5.43
N PRO A 66 -0.54 -13.45 -4.26
CA PRO A 66 -0.71 -14.22 -3.03
C PRO A 66 -2.04 -14.98 -3.04
N ARG A 67 -2.02 -16.25 -2.59
CA ARG A 67 -3.24 -17.07 -2.33
C ARG A 67 -4.23 -17.13 -3.50
N GLN A 68 -3.74 -17.42 -4.71
CA GLN A 68 -4.59 -17.57 -5.89
C GLN A 68 -5.09 -19.01 -6.09
N PRO A 69 -6.25 -19.17 -6.78
CA PRO A 69 -6.70 -20.49 -7.25
C PRO A 69 -5.64 -21.15 -8.16
N GLN A 70 -5.54 -22.47 -8.09
CA GLN A 70 -4.52 -23.24 -8.83
C GLN A 70 -4.94 -23.58 -10.27
N GLY A 71 -6.21 -23.38 -10.63
CA GLY A 71 -6.71 -23.74 -11.94
C GLY A 71 -8.15 -23.30 -12.16
N MET A 72 -8.61 -23.46 -13.40
CA MET A 72 -9.94 -23.11 -13.88
C MET A 72 -10.41 -24.18 -14.86
N ILE A 73 -11.61 -24.73 -14.64
CA ILE A 73 -12.14 -25.83 -15.46
C ILE A 73 -12.61 -25.33 -16.83
N TYR A 74 -13.22 -24.15 -16.88
CA TYR A 74 -13.85 -23.59 -18.06
C TYR A 74 -13.14 -22.33 -18.59
N GLU A 75 -11.80 -22.37 -18.69
CA GLU A 75 -10.98 -21.22 -19.10
C GLU A 75 -11.46 -20.57 -20.42
N HIS A 76 -11.85 -21.40 -21.39
CA HIS A 76 -12.35 -20.96 -22.69
C HIS A 76 -13.65 -20.14 -22.64
N LEU A 77 -14.48 -20.27 -21.58
CA LEU A 77 -15.73 -19.54 -21.44
C LEU A 77 -15.52 -18.08 -20.98
N SER A 78 -14.35 -17.76 -20.42
CA SER A 78 -14.04 -16.40 -19.96
C SER A 78 -13.83 -15.39 -21.09
N GLY A 79 -13.55 -15.88 -22.30
CA GLY A 79 -13.15 -15.04 -23.43
C GLY A 79 -11.83 -14.28 -23.23
N VAL A 80 -11.07 -14.55 -22.17
CA VAL A 80 -9.74 -13.95 -21.91
C VAL A 80 -8.69 -14.72 -22.71
N LYS A 81 -7.95 -14.02 -23.57
CA LYS A 81 -6.90 -14.61 -24.40
C LYS A 81 -5.53 -14.37 -23.78
N THR A 82 -4.53 -15.13 -24.20
CA THR A 82 -3.12 -14.93 -23.79
C THR A 82 -2.64 -13.50 -24.04
N THR A 83 -3.04 -12.89 -25.17
CA THR A 83 -2.71 -11.49 -25.48
C THR A 83 -3.29 -10.51 -24.46
N ASP A 84 -4.48 -10.78 -23.93
CA ASP A 84 -5.08 -9.94 -22.88
C ASP A 84 -4.32 -10.07 -21.55
N LEU A 85 -3.83 -11.27 -21.23
CA LEU A 85 -3.00 -11.52 -20.06
C LEU A 85 -1.64 -10.83 -20.19
N ASP A 86 -1.03 -10.83 -21.38
CA ASP A 86 0.26 -10.17 -21.61
C ASP A 86 0.15 -8.65 -21.50
N VAL A 87 -0.92 -8.07 -22.06
CA VAL A 87 -1.20 -6.63 -21.91
C VAL A 87 -1.43 -6.27 -20.43
N ALA A 88 -2.23 -7.06 -19.71
CA ALA A 88 -2.48 -6.83 -18.29
C ALA A 88 -1.19 -6.95 -17.47
N TYR A 89 -0.35 -7.95 -17.76
CA TYR A 89 0.94 -8.15 -17.10
C TYR A 89 1.85 -6.93 -17.26
N GLN A 90 2.05 -6.43 -18.48
CA GLN A 90 2.91 -5.27 -18.72
C GLN A 90 2.37 -4.01 -18.03
N LYS A 91 1.07 -3.74 -18.18
CA LYS A 91 0.41 -2.59 -17.52
C LYS A 91 0.60 -2.60 -16.01
N ILE A 92 0.49 -3.77 -15.37
CA ILE A 92 0.66 -3.91 -13.92
C ILE A 92 2.12 -3.63 -13.51
N LEU A 93 3.11 -4.14 -14.26
CA LEU A 93 4.52 -3.88 -13.97
C LEU A 93 4.93 -2.42 -14.17
N GLU A 94 4.36 -1.76 -15.18
CA GLU A 94 4.56 -0.32 -15.39
C GLU A 94 3.96 0.47 -14.23
N LEU A 95 2.72 0.17 -13.82
CA LEU A 95 2.07 0.83 -12.70
C LEU A 95 2.81 0.64 -11.37
N GLU A 96 3.40 -0.54 -11.14
CA GLU A 96 4.20 -0.80 -9.93
C GLU A 96 5.45 0.09 -9.83
N GLN A 97 5.98 0.55 -10.96
CA GLN A 97 7.13 1.45 -11.02
C GLN A 97 6.76 2.93 -10.84
N THR A 98 5.47 3.24 -10.74
CA THR A 98 4.98 4.61 -10.49
C THR A 98 4.78 4.88 -9.00
N PRO A 99 4.54 6.14 -8.58
CA PRO A 99 4.20 6.46 -7.19
C PRO A 99 3.00 5.68 -6.63
N ALA A 100 2.12 5.13 -7.48
CA ALA A 100 0.94 4.37 -7.07
C ALA A 100 1.26 3.19 -6.14
N PHE A 101 2.40 2.50 -6.35
CA PHE A 101 2.81 1.41 -5.44
C PHE A 101 3.15 1.96 -4.05
N CYS A 102 3.93 3.04 -4.00
CA CYS A 102 4.33 3.67 -2.74
C CYS A 102 3.10 4.21 -1.99
N GLU A 103 2.17 4.89 -2.67
CA GLU A 103 0.91 5.36 -2.09
C GLU A 103 0.08 4.22 -1.49
N GLN A 104 -0.06 3.10 -2.21
CA GLN A 104 -0.78 1.94 -1.68
C GLN A 104 -0.05 1.31 -0.49
N LEU A 105 1.28 1.25 -0.52
CA LEU A 105 2.11 0.69 0.54
C LEU A 105 1.99 1.52 1.82
N THR A 106 2.15 2.84 1.71
CA THR A 106 2.12 3.75 2.85
C THR A 106 0.74 3.91 3.45
N ALA A 107 -0.33 3.55 2.74
CA ALA A 107 -1.67 3.45 3.29
C ALA A 107 -1.88 2.23 4.23
N ARG A 108 -0.94 1.26 4.30
CA ARG A 108 -1.12 0.02 5.07
C ARG A 108 -0.67 0.18 6.53
N PRO A 109 -1.51 -0.20 7.53
CA PRO A 109 -1.13 -0.11 8.94
C PRO A 109 0.14 -0.89 9.30
N TYR A 110 0.24 -2.14 8.83
CA TYR A 110 1.41 -2.99 9.09
C TYR A 110 2.73 -2.39 8.59
N TRP A 111 2.67 -1.57 7.54
CA TRP A 111 3.86 -0.94 6.98
C TRP A 111 4.28 0.26 7.82
N LYS A 112 3.31 1.09 8.25
CA LYS A 112 3.56 2.18 9.19
C LYS A 112 4.13 1.66 10.51
N GLU A 113 3.57 0.58 11.05
CA GLU A 113 4.06 -0.10 12.26
C GLU A 113 5.50 -0.58 12.10
N TYR A 114 5.83 -1.20 10.97
CA TYR A 114 7.21 -1.61 10.67
C TYR A 114 8.17 -0.42 10.62
N LEU A 115 7.78 0.70 9.97
CA LEU A 115 8.62 1.89 9.92
C LEU A 115 8.83 2.50 11.32
N GLN A 116 7.81 2.53 12.16
CA GLN A 116 7.92 3.01 13.54
C GLN A 116 8.85 2.15 14.40
N GLU A 117 8.82 0.83 14.21
CA GLU A 117 9.72 -0.10 14.89
C GLU A 117 11.19 0.07 14.45
N LYS A 118 11.41 0.32 13.15
CA LYS A 118 12.76 0.44 12.58
C LYS A 118 13.38 1.83 12.76
N TYR A 119 12.55 2.88 12.74
CA TYR A 119 12.97 4.29 12.76
C TYR A 119 12.37 5.04 13.97
N PRO A 120 12.52 4.54 15.21
CA PRO A 120 11.87 5.15 16.37
C PRO A 120 12.32 6.59 16.60
N ASP A 121 13.59 6.91 16.34
CA ASP A 121 14.17 8.24 16.56
C ASP A 121 13.59 9.28 15.59
N ASP A 122 13.36 8.92 14.32
CA ASP A 122 12.74 9.81 13.32
C ASP A 122 11.31 10.19 13.74
N PHE A 123 10.51 9.20 14.19
CA PHE A 123 9.14 9.44 14.67
C PHE A 123 9.13 10.20 16.01
N ALA A 124 10.03 9.88 16.94
CA ALA A 124 10.15 10.59 18.21
C ALA A 124 10.51 12.07 18.01
N THR A 125 11.45 12.36 17.12
CA THR A 125 11.83 13.73 16.76
C THR A 125 10.63 14.53 16.25
N ARG A 126 9.82 13.96 15.35
CA ARG A 126 8.60 14.61 14.86
C ARG A 126 7.57 14.83 15.95
N GLN A 127 7.39 13.86 16.84
CA GLN A 127 6.48 13.99 17.97
C GLN A 127 6.92 15.10 18.94
N HIS A 128 8.22 15.22 19.21
CA HIS A 128 8.77 16.30 20.02
C HIS A 128 8.52 17.68 19.40
N ILE A 129 8.81 17.83 18.10
CA ILE A 129 8.55 19.09 17.37
C ILE A 129 7.06 19.49 17.48
N ARG A 130 6.15 18.54 17.38
CA ARG A 130 4.72 18.79 17.59
C ARG A 130 4.44 19.26 19.01
N GLN A 131 4.97 18.55 20.01
CA GLN A 131 4.73 18.86 21.42
C GLN A 131 5.20 20.27 21.76
N ASP A 132 6.37 20.67 21.27
CA ASP A 132 6.91 22.02 21.49
C ASP A 132 6.00 23.09 20.86
N LYS A 133 5.52 22.85 19.63
CA LYS A 133 4.56 23.76 18.96
C LYS A 133 3.23 23.85 19.69
N ALA A 134 2.73 22.72 20.20
CA ALA A 134 1.48 22.69 20.96
C ALA A 134 1.63 23.44 22.29
N SER A 135 2.73 23.22 23.02
CA SER A 135 3.04 23.95 24.26
C SER A 135 3.14 25.46 24.02
N ALA A 136 3.78 25.88 22.93
CA ALA A 136 3.88 27.30 22.59
C ALA A 136 2.51 27.94 22.29
N LEU A 137 1.58 27.20 21.68
CA LEU A 137 0.20 27.66 21.49
C LEU A 137 -0.54 27.75 22.83
N GLU A 138 -0.40 26.77 23.72
CA GLU A 138 -1.01 26.81 25.05
C GLU A 138 -0.51 28.03 25.87
N ASP A 139 0.78 28.35 25.79
CA ASP A 139 1.36 29.54 26.44
C ASP A 139 0.85 30.86 25.82
N GLN A 140 0.60 30.87 24.51
CA GLN A 140 0.11 32.04 23.78
C GLN A 140 -1.36 32.33 24.05
N TYR A 141 -2.17 31.31 24.30
CA TYR A 141 -3.62 31.41 24.50
C TYR A 141 -3.99 31.06 25.95
N PRO A 142 -4.25 32.05 26.83
CA PRO A 142 -4.58 31.82 28.24
C PRO A 142 -5.91 31.08 28.50
N GLY A 143 -6.60 30.61 27.46
CA GLY A 143 -7.83 29.83 27.55
C GLY A 143 -8.24 29.23 26.21
N PHE A 144 -9.22 28.32 26.24
CA PHE A 144 -9.74 27.61 25.07
C PHE A 144 -10.68 28.50 24.22
N SER A 145 -10.12 29.49 23.54
CA SER A 145 -10.87 30.37 22.63
C SER A 145 -11.12 29.71 21.25
N PRO A 146 -12.07 30.23 20.46
CA PRO A 146 -12.25 29.79 19.07
C PRO A 146 -10.97 29.88 18.24
N GLU A 147 -10.15 30.91 18.46
CA GLU A 147 -8.86 31.11 17.79
C GLU A 147 -7.86 30.02 18.17
N TYR A 148 -7.79 29.63 19.45
CA TYR A 148 -6.99 28.49 19.89
C TYR A 148 -7.40 27.19 19.18
N PHE A 149 -8.71 26.89 19.11
CA PHE A 149 -9.20 25.69 18.43
C PHE A 149 -8.92 25.70 16.92
N GLN A 150 -8.89 26.88 16.31
CA GLN A 150 -8.48 27.02 14.91
C GLN A 150 -6.99 26.70 14.74
N GLU A 151 -6.12 27.31 15.55
CA GLU A 151 -4.67 27.13 15.43
C GLU A 151 -4.23 25.70 15.78
N ILE A 152 -4.81 25.07 16.81
CA ILE A 152 -4.51 23.67 17.12
C ILE A 152 -4.98 22.74 15.99
N GLY A 153 -6.12 23.02 15.37
CA GLY A 153 -6.60 22.27 14.20
C GLY A 153 -5.71 22.43 12.97
N VAL A 154 -5.09 23.60 12.79
CA VAL A 154 -4.07 23.82 11.74
C VAL A 154 -2.80 23.03 12.07
N LEU A 155 -2.35 23.06 13.32
CA LEU A 155 -1.18 22.30 13.77
C LEU A 155 -1.38 20.79 13.58
N ASP A 156 -2.55 20.25 13.93
CA ASP A 156 -2.87 18.83 13.78
C ASP A 156 -2.84 18.40 12.31
N LYS A 157 -3.47 19.16 11.41
CA LYS A 157 -3.41 18.91 9.96
C LYS A 157 -1.99 18.97 9.41
N ALA A 158 -1.20 19.93 9.87
CA ALA A 158 0.20 20.04 9.47
C ALA A 158 1.01 18.81 9.95
N ASN A 159 0.78 18.34 11.18
CA ASN A 159 1.46 17.14 11.68
C ASN A 159 1.05 15.88 10.93
N GLU A 160 -0.23 15.72 10.59
CA GLU A 160 -0.68 14.59 9.78
C GLU A 160 0.04 14.55 8.42
N ALA A 161 0.17 15.71 7.76
CA ALA A 161 0.89 15.84 6.50
C ALA A 161 2.39 15.53 6.66
N GLU A 162 3.05 16.08 7.68
CA GLU A 162 4.47 15.84 7.98
C GLU A 162 4.74 14.37 8.35
N GLN A 163 3.85 13.74 9.11
CA GLN A 163 3.96 12.32 9.44
C GLN A 163 3.80 11.44 8.21
N GLN A 164 2.86 11.78 7.31
CA GLN A 164 2.72 11.09 6.04
C GLN A 164 3.94 11.32 5.12
N ALA A 165 4.53 12.51 5.13
CA ALA A 165 5.77 12.80 4.40
C ALA A 165 6.94 11.95 4.93
N LEU A 166 7.10 11.85 6.25
CA LEU A 166 8.11 10.97 6.86
C LEU A 166 7.90 9.50 6.47
N VAL A 167 6.65 9.02 6.52
CA VAL A 167 6.31 7.66 6.08
C VAL A 167 6.70 7.44 4.62
N ASN A 168 6.41 8.40 3.73
CA ASN A 168 6.76 8.30 2.31
C ASN A 168 8.28 8.29 2.09
N GLU A 169 9.02 9.16 2.79
CA GLU A 169 10.48 9.25 2.73
C GLU A 169 11.15 7.94 3.17
N LEU A 170 10.79 7.45 4.36
CA LEU A 170 11.33 6.19 4.90
C LEU A 170 10.96 5.00 4.00
N SER A 171 9.75 5.00 3.42
CA SER A 171 9.35 3.97 2.45
C SER A 171 10.20 3.97 1.19
N ALA A 172 10.46 5.15 0.62
CA ALA A 172 11.33 5.28 -0.54
C ALA A 172 12.75 4.78 -0.24
N ARG A 173 13.27 5.07 0.96
CA ARG A 173 14.57 4.55 1.44
C ARG A 173 14.59 3.03 1.52
N GLU A 174 13.56 2.40 2.11
CA GLU A 174 13.45 0.95 2.20
C GLU A 174 13.36 0.28 0.81
N ILE A 175 12.58 0.87 -0.09
CA ILE A 175 12.43 0.36 -1.46
C ILE A 175 13.77 0.45 -2.22
N ALA A 176 14.47 1.57 -2.12
CA ALA A 176 15.77 1.78 -2.77
C ALA A 176 16.84 0.82 -2.23
N ALA A 177 16.89 0.60 -0.92
CA ALA A 177 17.87 -0.28 -0.27
C ALA A 177 17.74 -1.76 -0.66
N LEU A 178 16.58 -2.19 -1.17
CA LEU A 178 16.37 -3.56 -1.67
C LEU A 178 16.47 -3.67 -3.19
N GLY A 179 16.58 -2.54 -3.90
CA GLY A 179 16.78 -2.50 -5.35
C GLY A 179 18.25 -2.45 -5.78
N SER A 180 19.16 -2.16 -4.84
CA SER A 180 20.63 -2.24 -4.95
C SER A 180 21.16 -3.61 -4.52
#